data_AF-A0AAD1WGF4-F1
#
_entry.id   AF-A0AAD1WGF4-F1
#
_cell.length_a   1.000
_cell.length_b   1.000
_cell.length_c   1.000
_cell.angle_alpha   90.00
_cell.angle_beta   90.00
_cell.angle_gamma   90.00
#
_symmetry.space_group_name_H-M   'P 1'
#
loop_
_entity.id
_entity.type
_entity.pdbx_description
1 polymer ?
#
loop_
_entity_poly.entity_id
_entity_poly.type
_entity_poly.pdbx_seq_one_letter_code
_entity_poly.pdbx_strand_id
1 'polypeptide(L)'
;MEDTAYSRLKKQIYKMTTKEVQLNSDIHFLSICKKRQLIPKGLKIKNPLANTQKTQYAENLCKRTSEKLRNHLIHQLYNKKYSIQHKKQYLLQNLREENTCMAKQLEHDLHYFYKKQQRDLFKKKNNKLIRLQQDYHKHLAEKEKWQEKSGIVNISDYKLSDPETSVLSKGLSFCPSTKLDDIGLYSDVEEFFRRMRLKEYFHDKESTETTMDYNNREKKH
;
A
#
# COMPACT_ATOMS: atom_id res chain seq x y z
N MET A 1 -34.14 39.67 17.32
CA MET A 1 -33.72 38.26 17.55
C MET A 1 -33.32 37.53 16.26
N GLU A 2 -33.69 38.02 15.07
CA GLU A 2 -33.39 37.38 13.78
C GLU A 2 -31.90 37.42 13.35
N ASP A 3 -31.14 38.45 13.75
CA ASP A 3 -29.73 38.61 13.37
C ASP A 3 -28.81 37.47 13.85
N THR A 4 -29.14 36.83 14.98
CA THR A 4 -28.32 35.76 15.54
C THR A 4 -28.49 34.45 14.79
N ALA A 5 -29.70 34.15 14.29
CA ALA A 5 -30.00 32.94 13.55
C ALA A 5 -29.37 32.98 12.15
N TYR A 6 -29.55 34.11 11.44
CA TYR A 6 -28.93 34.32 10.13
C TYR A 6 -27.39 34.27 10.20
N SER A 7 -26.79 34.90 11.21
CA SER A 7 -25.33 34.86 11.42
C SER A 7 -24.80 33.44 11.62
N ARG A 8 -25.51 32.59 12.37
CA ARG A 8 -25.15 31.17 12.55
C ARG A 8 -25.24 30.40 11.23
N LEU A 9 -26.33 30.58 10.48
CA LEU A 9 -26.53 29.95 9.18
C LEU A 9 -25.44 30.37 8.19
N LYS A 10 -25.14 31.67 8.09
CA LYS A 10 -24.05 32.22 7.29
C LYS A 10 -22.74 31.52 7.63
N LYS A 11 -22.33 31.48 8.91
CA LYS A 11 -21.12 30.79 9.36
C LYS A 11 -21.10 29.30 8.97
N GLN A 12 -22.23 28.62 9.10
CA GLN A 12 -22.35 27.22 8.71
C GLN A 12 -22.12 27.02 7.21
N ILE A 13 -22.71 27.87 6.36
CA ILE A 13 -22.54 27.79 4.91
C ILE A 13 -21.09 28.08 4.52
N TYR A 14 -20.44 29.09 5.10
CA TYR A 14 -19.01 29.34 4.86
C TYR A 14 -18.14 28.14 5.24
N LYS A 15 -18.38 27.53 6.40
CA LYS A 15 -17.66 26.32 6.84
C LYS A 15 -17.83 25.16 5.85
N MET A 16 -19.04 25.00 5.30
CA MET A 16 -19.32 23.99 4.29
C MET A 16 -18.61 24.30 2.96
N THR A 17 -18.62 25.56 2.52
CA THR A 17 -17.90 26.02 1.34
C THR A 17 -16.40 25.79 1.46
N THR A 18 -15.78 26.07 2.62
CA THR A 18 -14.37 25.75 2.86
C THR A 18 -14.08 24.27 2.73
N LYS A 19 -14.93 23.40 3.32
CA LYS A 19 -14.77 21.94 3.20
C LYS A 19 -14.93 21.48 1.75
N GLU A 20 -15.88 22.03 1.01
CA GLU A 20 -16.08 21.72 -0.41
C GLU A 20 -14.83 22.07 -1.24
N VAL A 21 -14.25 23.26 -1.04
CA VAL A 21 -13.02 23.66 -1.74
C VAL A 21 -11.87 22.70 -1.41
N GLN A 22 -11.71 22.33 -0.13
CA GLN A 22 -10.69 21.38 0.30
C GLN A 22 -10.86 20.03 -0.40
N LEU A 23 -12.07 19.46 -0.37
CA LEU A 23 -12.39 18.21 -1.05
C LEU A 23 -12.14 18.28 -2.56
N ASN A 24 -12.55 19.36 -3.22
CA ASN A 24 -12.30 19.56 -4.65
C ASN A 24 -10.79 19.61 -4.95
N SER A 25 -10.01 20.29 -4.12
CA SER A 25 -8.55 20.35 -4.28
C SER A 25 -7.87 19.00 -4.06
N ASP A 26 -8.36 18.20 -3.10
CA ASP A 26 -7.85 16.86 -2.79
C ASP A 26 -8.19 15.88 -3.90
N ILE A 27 -9.44 15.87 -4.36
CA ILE A 27 -9.91 15.06 -5.49
C ILE A 27 -9.09 15.38 -6.74
N HIS A 28 -8.89 16.66 -7.05
CA HIS A 28 -8.10 17.08 -8.21
C HIS A 28 -6.65 16.57 -8.11
N PHE A 29 -6.00 16.80 -6.96
CA PHE A 29 -4.65 16.34 -6.69
C PHE A 29 -4.50 14.82 -6.83
N LEU A 30 -5.38 14.05 -6.20
CA LEU A 30 -5.32 12.58 -6.25
C LEU A 30 -5.68 12.04 -7.63
N SER A 31 -6.58 12.70 -8.36
CA SER A 31 -6.93 12.33 -9.73
C SER A 31 -5.74 12.50 -10.67
N ILE A 32 -4.97 13.59 -10.53
CA ILE A 32 -3.73 13.75 -11.30
C ILE A 32 -2.69 12.70 -10.90
N CYS A 33 -2.55 12.42 -9.60
CA CYS A 33 -1.66 11.35 -9.13
C CYS A 33 -2.05 10.00 -9.74
N LYS A 34 -3.35 9.69 -9.85
CA LYS A 34 -3.85 8.48 -10.52
C LYS A 34 -3.48 8.45 -12.00
N LYS A 35 -3.72 9.53 -12.74
CA LYS A 35 -3.39 9.64 -14.17
C LYS A 35 -1.89 9.47 -14.44
N ARG A 36 -1.05 10.03 -13.59
CA ARG A 36 0.43 9.98 -13.72
C ARG A 36 1.07 8.78 -13.01
N GLN A 37 0.27 7.84 -12.47
CA GLN A 37 0.74 6.69 -11.68
C GLN A 37 1.64 7.06 -10.49
N LEU A 38 1.42 8.25 -9.90
CA LEU A 38 2.13 8.73 -8.73
C LEU A 38 1.40 8.32 -7.45
N ILE A 39 2.19 8.06 -6.40
CA ILE A 39 1.71 7.74 -5.06
C ILE A 39 2.16 8.85 -4.11
N PRO A 40 1.23 9.61 -3.50
CA PRO A 40 1.57 10.61 -2.49
C PRO A 40 2.30 9.97 -1.30
N LYS A 41 3.28 10.67 -0.71
CA LYS A 41 4.10 10.16 0.41
C LYS A 41 3.27 9.58 1.56
N GLY A 42 2.18 10.25 1.96
CA GLY A 42 1.31 9.78 3.06
C GLY A 42 0.44 8.56 2.73
N LEU A 43 0.43 8.10 1.48
CA LEU A 43 -0.27 6.89 1.05
C LEU A 43 0.71 5.79 0.59
N LYS A 44 2.02 6.08 0.62
CA LYS A 44 3.04 5.13 0.21
C LYS A 44 3.30 4.16 1.36
N ILE A 45 2.96 2.89 1.14
CA ILE A 45 3.29 1.80 2.04
C ILE A 45 4.75 1.42 1.85
N LYS A 46 5.51 1.39 2.95
CA LYS A 46 6.90 0.94 2.96
C LYS A 46 6.93 -0.58 3.06
N ASN A 47 7.83 -1.22 2.32
CA ASN A 47 8.01 -2.66 2.42
C ASN A 47 8.62 -3.01 3.78
N PRO A 48 7.93 -3.80 4.63
CA PRO A 48 8.47 -4.20 5.94
C PRO A 48 9.70 -5.10 5.80
N LEU A 49 9.81 -5.86 4.71
CA LEU A 49 10.93 -6.77 4.44
C LEU A 49 12.11 -6.09 3.73
N ALA A 50 12.12 -4.76 3.64
CA ALA A 50 13.14 -4.02 2.89
C ALA A 50 14.57 -4.30 3.38
N ASN A 51 14.74 -4.55 4.68
CA ASN A 51 16.05 -4.76 5.31
C ASN A 51 16.45 -6.23 5.45
N THR A 52 15.52 -7.18 5.24
CA THR A 52 15.75 -8.61 5.48
C THR A 52 15.84 -9.39 4.18
N GLN A 53 14.69 -9.61 3.53
CA GLN A 53 14.53 -10.34 2.28
C GLN A 53 13.71 -9.47 1.33
N LYS A 54 14.42 -8.58 0.65
CA LYS A 54 13.84 -7.71 -0.36
C LYS A 54 13.47 -8.54 -1.59
N THR A 55 12.19 -8.90 -1.71
CA THR A 55 11.66 -9.57 -2.90
C THR A 55 10.94 -8.58 -3.81
N GLN A 56 11.06 -8.78 -5.12
CA GLN A 56 10.31 -8.01 -6.12
C GLN A 56 8.79 -8.10 -5.90
N TYR A 57 8.32 -9.27 -5.44
CA TYR A 57 6.93 -9.50 -5.08
C TYR A 57 6.46 -8.56 -3.95
N ALA A 58 7.21 -8.49 -2.84
CA ALA A 58 6.85 -7.65 -1.71
C ALA A 58 6.82 -6.15 -2.08
N GLU A 59 7.75 -5.68 -2.92
CA GLU A 59 7.75 -4.31 -3.42
C GLU A 59 6.51 -4.01 -4.30
N ASN A 60 6.22 -4.92 -5.23
CA ASN A 60 5.05 -4.82 -6.11
C ASN A 60 3.74 -4.85 -5.32
N LEU A 61 3.67 -5.68 -4.28
CA LEU A 61 2.52 -5.74 -3.37
C LEU A 61 2.33 -4.41 -2.65
N CYS A 62 3.38 -3.84 -2.05
CA CYS A 62 3.30 -2.54 -1.38
C CYS A 62 2.88 -1.42 -2.34
N LYS A 63 3.41 -1.42 -3.57
CA LYS A 63 3.03 -0.47 -4.62
C LYS A 63 1.55 -0.58 -4.97
N ARG A 64 1.07 -1.80 -5.30
CA ARG A 64 -0.34 -2.07 -5.66
C ARG A 64 -1.29 -1.70 -4.52
N THR A 65 -0.93 -2.02 -3.28
CA THR A 65 -1.73 -1.68 -2.10
C THR A 65 -1.81 -0.15 -1.95
N SER A 66 -0.69 0.57 -2.11
CA SER A 66 -0.68 2.05 -2.07
C SER A 66 -1.57 2.68 -3.15
N GLU A 67 -1.59 2.11 -4.36
CA GLU A 67 -2.48 2.54 -5.44
C GLU A 67 -3.96 2.29 -5.11
N LYS A 68 -4.28 1.12 -4.53
CA LYS A 68 -5.63 0.79 -4.05
C LYS A 68 -6.08 1.77 -2.96
N LEU A 69 -5.22 2.10 -1.99
CA LEU A 69 -5.54 3.11 -0.96
C LEU A 69 -5.84 4.47 -1.58
N ARG A 70 -5.02 4.93 -2.53
CA ARG A 70 -5.27 6.19 -3.25
C ARG A 70 -6.63 6.17 -3.94
N ASN A 71 -6.95 5.09 -4.66
CA ASN A 71 -8.21 4.99 -5.39
C ASN A 71 -9.42 4.94 -4.45
N HIS A 72 -9.32 4.20 -3.34
CA HIS A 72 -10.35 4.16 -2.31
C HIS A 72 -10.58 5.54 -1.68
N LEU A 73 -9.49 6.28 -1.38
CA LEU A 73 -9.59 7.63 -0.84
C LEU A 73 -10.29 8.59 -1.83
N ILE A 74 -9.98 8.52 -3.13
CA ILE A 74 -10.69 9.30 -4.15
C ILE A 74 -12.20 9.06 -4.07
N HIS A 75 -12.62 7.80 -4.01
CA HIS A 75 -14.03 7.43 -3.90
C HIS A 75 -14.67 7.98 -2.61
N GLN A 76 -14.02 7.82 -1.46
CA GLN A 76 -14.50 8.38 -0.20
C GLN A 76 -14.65 9.91 -0.26
N LEU A 77 -13.74 10.62 -0.92
CA LEU A 77 -13.80 12.06 -1.08
C LEU A 77 -14.97 12.49 -1.97
N TYR A 78 -15.29 11.76 -3.04
CA TYR A 78 -16.48 12.01 -3.86
C TYR A 78 -17.77 11.86 -3.05
N ASN A 79 -17.89 10.81 -2.23
CA ASN A 79 -19.06 10.62 -1.36
C ASN A 79 -19.21 11.76 -0.35
N LYS A 80 -18.11 12.17 0.28
CA LYS A 80 -18.09 13.32 1.20
C LYS A 80 -18.46 14.62 0.49
N LYS A 81 -17.97 14.83 -0.73
CA LYS A 81 -18.29 16.00 -1.55
C LYS A 81 -19.78 16.06 -1.83
N TYR A 82 -20.38 14.96 -2.28
CA TYR A 82 -21.80 14.88 -2.56
C TYR A 82 -22.65 15.25 -1.33
N SER A 83 -22.35 14.66 -0.16
CA SER A 83 -23.06 14.96 1.09
C SER A 83 -22.97 16.45 1.49
N ILE A 84 -21.79 17.06 1.38
CA ILE A 84 -21.60 18.47 1.70
C ILE A 84 -22.33 19.37 0.72
N GLN A 85 -22.25 19.07 -0.58
CA GLN A 85 -22.92 19.84 -1.63
C GLN A 85 -24.44 19.81 -1.45
N HIS A 86 -25.01 18.61 -1.26
CA HIS A 86 -26.44 18.44 -1.04
C HIS A 86 -26.93 19.23 0.18
N LYS A 87 -26.25 19.10 1.32
CA LYS A 87 -26.62 19.84 2.54
C LYS A 87 -26.46 21.35 2.38
N LYS A 88 -25.45 21.83 1.62
CA LYS A 88 -25.26 23.27 1.36
C LYS A 88 -26.38 23.80 0.47
N GLN A 89 -26.73 23.07 -0.57
CA GLN A 89 -27.79 23.43 -1.51
C GLN A 89 -29.15 23.51 -0.80
N TYR A 90 -29.46 22.55 0.06
CA TYR A 90 -30.67 22.59 0.89
C TYR A 90 -30.76 23.86 1.75
N LEU A 91 -29.68 24.23 2.46
CA LEU A 91 -29.67 25.42 3.30
C LEU A 91 -29.82 26.73 2.51
N LEU A 92 -29.23 26.79 1.32
CA LEU A 92 -29.37 27.96 0.43
C LEU A 92 -30.78 28.05 -0.16
N GLN A 93 -31.40 26.91 -0.47
CA GLN A 93 -32.78 26.86 -0.96
C GLN A 93 -33.77 27.36 0.10
N ASN A 94 -33.67 26.88 1.34
CA ASN A 94 -34.53 27.35 2.43
C ASN A 94 -34.36 28.86 2.67
N LEU A 95 -33.12 29.37 2.65
CA LEU A 95 -32.87 30.81 2.80
C LEU A 95 -33.46 31.63 1.64
N ARG A 96 -33.46 31.09 0.42
CA ARG A 96 -34.01 31.75 -0.76
C ARG A 96 -35.54 31.89 -0.66
N GLU A 97 -36.19 30.87 -0.11
CA GLU A 97 -37.63 30.85 0.16
C GLU A 97 -38.01 31.85 1.26
N GLU A 98 -37.19 32.01 2.30
CA GLU A 98 -37.42 32.97 3.39
C GLU A 98 -37.09 34.42 2.99
N ASN A 99 -35.95 34.66 2.33
CA ASN A 99 -35.52 36.01 1.95
C ASN A 99 -34.61 35.98 0.71
N THR A 100 -35.21 36.20 -0.47
CA THR A 100 -34.51 36.12 -1.75
C THR A 100 -33.38 37.15 -1.91
N CYS A 101 -33.54 38.37 -1.38
CA CYS A 101 -32.54 39.44 -1.53
C CYS A 101 -31.27 39.11 -0.74
N MET A 102 -31.44 38.74 0.54
CA MET A 102 -30.34 38.31 1.41
C MET A 102 -29.64 37.05 0.89
N ALA A 103 -30.38 36.10 0.32
CA ALA A 103 -29.82 34.89 -0.28
C ALA A 103 -28.90 35.23 -1.46
N LYS A 104 -29.32 36.12 -2.37
CA LYS A 104 -28.51 36.56 -3.51
C LYS A 104 -27.21 37.25 -3.09
N GLN A 105 -27.27 38.12 -2.08
CA GLN A 105 -26.08 38.79 -1.55
C GLN A 105 -25.09 37.77 -0.95
N LEU A 106 -25.59 36.82 -0.16
CA LEU A 106 -24.77 35.77 0.41
C LEU A 106 -24.15 34.86 -0.66
N GLU A 107 -24.90 34.48 -1.70
CA GLU A 107 -24.39 33.69 -2.83
C GLU A 107 -23.24 34.41 -3.56
N HIS A 108 -23.36 35.73 -3.76
CA HIS A 108 -22.30 36.55 -4.35
C HIS A 108 -21.03 36.55 -3.49
N ASP A 109 -21.16 36.80 -2.19
CA ASP A 109 -20.03 36.78 -1.25
C ASP A 109 -19.35 35.40 -1.19
N LEU A 110 -20.16 34.34 -1.19
CA LEU A 110 -19.68 32.96 -1.18
C LEU A 110 -18.93 32.60 -2.45
N HIS A 111 -19.39 33.08 -3.62
CA HIS A 111 -18.70 32.86 -4.88
C HIS A 111 -17.32 33.50 -4.90
N TYR A 112 -17.21 34.75 -4.45
CA TYR A 112 -15.91 35.42 -4.33
C TYR A 112 -14.99 34.67 -3.36
N PHE A 113 -15.51 34.32 -2.17
CA PHE A 113 -14.76 33.55 -1.17
C PHE A 113 -14.29 32.19 -1.70
N TYR A 114 -15.18 31.46 -2.39
CA TYR A 114 -14.89 30.17 -3.00
C TYR A 114 -13.75 30.30 -4.02
N LYS A 115 -13.85 31.25 -4.96
CA LYS A 115 -12.82 31.48 -5.98
C LYS A 115 -11.46 31.78 -5.36
N LYS A 116 -11.42 32.63 -4.33
CA LYS A 116 -10.18 32.95 -3.61
C LYS A 116 -9.56 31.71 -2.97
N GLN A 117 -10.34 30.99 -2.15
CA GLN A 117 -9.89 29.76 -1.48
C GLN A 117 -9.44 28.69 -2.47
N GLN A 118 -10.17 28.53 -3.58
CA GLN A 118 -9.85 27.58 -4.63
C GLN A 118 -8.47 27.89 -5.23
N ARG A 119 -8.20 29.15 -5.59
CA ARG A 119 -6.90 29.56 -6.13
C ARG A 119 -5.76 29.20 -5.17
N ASP A 120 -5.88 29.54 -3.90
CA ASP A 120 -4.83 29.33 -2.90
C ASP A 120 -4.55 27.85 -2.63
N LEU A 121 -5.61 27.04 -2.44
CA LEU A 121 -5.49 25.62 -2.18
C LEU A 121 -4.95 24.87 -3.41
N PHE A 122 -5.43 25.17 -4.60
CA PHE A 122 -4.94 24.55 -5.83
C PHE A 122 -3.48 24.91 -6.10
N LYS A 123 -3.07 26.16 -5.85
CA LYS A 123 -1.64 26.54 -5.93
C LYS A 123 -0.78 25.70 -4.99
N LYS A 124 -1.20 25.50 -3.75
CA LYS A 124 -0.50 24.63 -2.78
C LYS A 124 -0.44 23.17 -3.25
N LYS A 125 -1.54 22.64 -3.79
CA LYS A 125 -1.59 21.26 -4.32
C LYS A 125 -0.73 21.07 -5.57
N ASN A 126 -0.69 22.06 -6.46
CA ASN A 126 0.16 22.05 -7.65
C ASN A 126 1.64 22.05 -7.27
N ASN A 127 2.04 22.90 -6.33
CA ASN A 127 3.41 22.89 -5.80
C ASN A 127 3.76 21.53 -5.17
N LYS A 128 2.81 20.93 -4.44
CA LYS A 128 2.99 19.58 -3.88
C LYS A 128 3.15 18.52 -4.97
N LEU A 129 2.39 18.61 -6.06
CA LEU A 129 2.47 17.71 -7.20
C LEU A 129 3.83 17.82 -7.91
N ILE A 130 4.30 19.05 -8.17
CA ILE A 130 5.61 19.30 -8.79
C ILE A 130 6.72 18.64 -7.97
N ARG A 131 6.71 18.84 -6.64
CA ARG A 131 7.69 18.22 -5.73
C ARG A 131 7.63 16.69 -5.79
N LEU A 132 6.44 16.10 -5.82
CA LEU A 132 6.28 14.65 -5.93
C LEU A 132 6.82 14.11 -7.26
N GLN A 133 6.66 14.85 -8.35
CA GLN A 133 7.22 14.47 -9.64
C GLN A 133 8.75 14.55 -9.62
N GLN A 134 9.30 15.63 -9.07
CA GLN A 134 10.76 15.78 -8.93
C GLN A 134 11.36 14.63 -8.11
N ASP A 135 10.75 14.29 -6.97
CA ASP A 135 11.18 13.16 -6.15
C ASP A 135 11.12 11.83 -6.91
N TYR A 136 10.08 11.64 -7.73
CA TYR A 136 9.93 10.45 -8.56
C TYR A 136 11.04 10.35 -9.63
N HIS A 137 11.30 11.43 -10.36
CA HIS A 137 12.36 11.46 -11.37
C HIS A 137 13.75 11.30 -10.75
N LYS A 138 13.98 11.89 -9.57
CA LYS A 138 15.25 11.73 -8.84
C LYS A 138 15.50 10.26 -8.50
N HIS A 139 14.50 9.55 -7.96
CA HIS A 139 14.63 8.13 -7.65
C HIS A 139 14.81 7.25 -8.90
N LEU A 140 14.21 7.62 -10.03
CA LEU A 140 14.40 6.91 -11.28
C LEU A 140 15.84 7.05 -11.77
N ALA A 141 16.38 8.28 -11.79
CA ALA A 141 17.77 8.55 -12.18
C ALA A 141 18.79 7.89 -11.23
N GLU A 142 18.52 7.88 -9.91
CA GLU A 142 19.33 7.15 -8.93
C GLU A 142 19.35 5.64 -9.25
N LYS A 143 18.18 5.06 -9.55
CA LYS A 143 18.07 3.63 -9.89
C LYS A 143 18.86 3.30 -11.17
N GLU A 144 18.74 4.11 -12.22
CA GLU A 144 19.48 3.95 -13.47
C GLU A 144 21.00 4.03 -13.25
N LYS A 145 21.47 5.00 -12.45
CA LYS A 145 22.89 5.13 -12.08
C LYS A 145 23.45 3.90 -11.35
N TRP A 146 22.63 3.20 -10.56
CA TRP A 146 23.05 1.94 -9.90
C TRP A 146 23.02 0.74 -10.85
N GLN A 147 22.18 0.76 -11.89
CA GLN A 147 22.18 -0.30 -12.91
C GLN A 147 23.38 -0.19 -13.85
N GLU A 148 23.81 1.02 -14.21
CA GLU A 148 25.05 1.24 -14.98
C GLU A 148 26.34 0.89 -14.21
N LYS A 149 26.26 0.83 -12.87
CA LYS A 149 27.35 0.35 -12.00
C LYS A 149 27.44 -1.17 -11.89
N SER A 150 26.76 -1.91 -12.76
CA SER A 150 27.12 -3.29 -13.05
C SER A 150 28.49 -3.28 -13.75
N GLY A 151 29.58 -3.14 -12.99
CA GLY A 151 30.97 -3.16 -13.46
C GLY A 151 31.43 -4.50 -14.06
N ILE A 152 30.48 -5.31 -14.54
CA ILE A 152 30.71 -6.57 -15.23
C ILE A 152 30.93 -6.24 -16.70
N VAL A 153 32.19 -6.28 -17.11
CA VAL A 153 32.54 -6.28 -18.52
C VAL A 153 32.71 -7.74 -18.92
N ASN A 154 31.80 -8.26 -19.74
CA ASN A 154 31.96 -9.59 -20.31
C ASN A 154 33.01 -9.53 -21.43
N ILE A 155 34.16 -10.16 -21.18
CA ILE A 155 35.29 -10.23 -22.11
C ILE A 155 35.27 -11.52 -22.96
N SER A 156 34.25 -12.36 -22.80
CA SER A 156 34.11 -13.63 -23.53
C SER A 156 32.98 -13.54 -24.56
N ASP A 157 33.03 -14.40 -25.58
CA ASP A 157 31.94 -14.54 -26.57
C ASP A 157 30.69 -15.23 -26.00
N TYR A 158 30.78 -15.76 -24.77
CA TYR A 158 29.68 -16.42 -24.09
C TYR A 158 28.63 -15.41 -23.62
N LYS A 159 27.36 -15.61 -23.97
CA LYS A 159 26.26 -14.74 -23.51
C LYS A 159 25.78 -15.19 -22.13
N LEU A 160 26.01 -14.35 -21.13
CA LEU A 160 25.54 -14.56 -19.77
C LEU A 160 24.01 -14.52 -19.69
N SER A 161 23.44 -15.44 -18.92
CA SER A 161 22.04 -15.43 -18.54
C SER A 161 21.75 -14.40 -17.43
N ASP A 162 20.48 -14.04 -17.24
CA ASP A 162 20.06 -13.09 -16.19
C ASP A 162 20.52 -13.49 -14.77
N PRO A 163 20.46 -14.78 -14.37
CA PRO A 163 20.98 -15.22 -13.07
C PRO A 163 22.49 -15.09 -12.95
N GLU A 164 23.25 -15.43 -13.99
CA GLU A 164 24.71 -15.36 -14.00
C GLU A 164 25.20 -13.92 -13.91
N THR A 165 24.57 -13.03 -14.69
CA THR A 165 24.82 -11.59 -14.63
C THR A 165 24.52 -11.06 -13.22
N SER A 166 23.46 -11.55 -12.58
CA SER A 166 23.12 -11.19 -11.20
C SER A 166 24.17 -11.64 -10.18
N VAL A 167 24.73 -12.85 -10.32
CA VAL A 167 25.79 -13.35 -9.43
C VAL A 167 27.08 -12.56 -9.62
N LEU A 168 27.51 -12.39 -10.87
CA LEU A 168 28.73 -11.67 -11.22
C LEU A 168 28.68 -10.19 -10.79
N SER A 169 27.49 -9.59 -10.76
CA SER A 169 27.29 -8.20 -10.29
C SER A 169 27.64 -7.98 -8.82
N LYS A 170 27.72 -9.05 -8.02
CA LYS A 170 27.97 -8.97 -6.58
C LYS A 170 29.46 -8.90 -6.21
N GLY A 171 30.35 -9.11 -7.18
CA GLY A 171 31.80 -9.00 -7.01
C GLY A 171 32.46 -10.21 -6.35
N LEU A 172 33.80 -10.24 -6.35
CA LEU A 172 34.62 -11.36 -5.85
C LEU A 172 34.48 -11.62 -4.34
N SER A 173 33.92 -10.68 -3.58
CA SER A 173 33.59 -10.84 -2.17
C SER A 173 32.24 -11.53 -1.93
N PHE A 174 31.50 -11.88 -2.98
CA PHE A 174 30.25 -12.62 -2.87
C PHE A 174 30.51 -14.08 -2.50
N CYS A 175 30.43 -14.38 -1.22
CA CYS A 175 30.23 -15.74 -0.74
C CYS A 175 28.72 -15.97 -0.59
N PRO A 176 28.13 -17.05 -1.14
CA PRO A 176 26.78 -17.47 -0.80
C PRO A 176 26.76 -17.98 0.64
N SER A 177 26.88 -17.07 1.61
CA SER A 177 26.57 -17.38 3.00
C SER A 177 25.05 -17.43 3.09
N THR A 178 24.47 -18.62 3.01
CA THR A 178 23.09 -18.81 3.42
C THR A 178 22.99 -18.36 4.87
N LYS A 179 22.12 -17.39 5.14
CA LYS A 179 21.72 -17.12 6.52
C LYS A 179 21.12 -18.42 7.04
N LEU A 180 21.62 -18.91 8.17
CA LEU A 180 21.05 -20.06 8.86
C LEU A 180 19.57 -19.78 9.09
N ASP A 181 18.72 -20.65 8.57
CA ASP A 181 17.30 -20.66 8.92
C ASP A 181 17.19 -21.35 10.27
N ASP A 182 17.34 -20.57 11.33
CA ASP A 182 17.30 -21.09 12.70
C ASP A 182 16.00 -21.87 12.94
N ILE A 183 14.87 -21.39 12.38
CA ILE A 183 13.56 -22.03 12.54
C ILE A 183 13.52 -23.38 11.84
N GLY A 184 13.97 -23.44 10.58
CA GLY A 184 14.09 -24.70 9.83
C GLY A 184 15.02 -25.69 10.54
N LEU A 185 16.17 -25.22 11.03
CA LEU A 185 17.13 -26.03 11.75
C LEU A 185 16.54 -26.62 13.05
N TYR A 186 15.83 -25.83 13.84
CA TYR A 186 15.17 -26.34 15.05
C TYR A 186 14.09 -27.37 14.73
N SER A 187 13.30 -27.15 13.67
CA SER A 187 12.30 -28.11 13.19
C SER A 187 12.93 -29.44 12.77
N ASP A 188 14.04 -29.40 12.02
CA ASP A 188 14.74 -30.60 11.54
C ASP A 188 15.35 -31.38 12.71
N VAL A 189 15.94 -30.67 13.68
CA VAL A 189 16.49 -31.26 14.90
C VAL A 189 15.40 -31.90 15.76
N GLU A 190 14.25 -31.25 15.91
CA GLU A 190 13.11 -31.81 16.64
C GLU A 190 12.56 -33.06 15.95
N GLU A 191 12.42 -33.04 14.62
CA GLU A 191 11.96 -34.20 13.85
C GLU A 191 12.95 -35.38 13.96
N PHE A 192 14.25 -35.09 13.93
CA PHE A 192 15.29 -36.09 14.16
C PHE A 192 15.18 -36.73 15.55
N PHE A 193 15.07 -35.94 16.63
CA PHE A 193 14.90 -36.48 17.97
C PHE A 193 13.62 -37.30 18.11
N ARG A 194 12.53 -36.86 17.49
CA ARG A 194 11.27 -37.61 17.46
C ARG A 194 11.45 -38.97 16.78
N ARG A 195 12.12 -39.01 15.62
CA ARG A 195 12.42 -40.27 14.90
C ARG A 195 13.27 -41.21 15.76
N MET A 196 14.30 -40.70 16.43
CA MET A 196 15.15 -41.48 17.32
C MET A 196 14.37 -42.09 18.49
N ARG A 197 13.56 -41.29 19.19
CA ARG A 197 12.71 -41.75 20.30
C ARG A 197 11.67 -42.76 19.86
N LEU A 198 11.04 -42.57 18.70
CA LEU A 198 10.09 -43.54 18.16
C LEU A 198 10.78 -44.86 17.84
N LYS A 199 11.97 -44.81 17.23
CA LYS A 199 12.75 -46.02 16.93
C LYS A 199 13.14 -46.77 18.21
N GLU A 200 13.52 -46.05 19.27
CA GLU A 200 13.80 -46.63 20.59
C GLU A 200 12.54 -47.26 21.22
N TYR A 201 11.40 -46.55 21.20
CA TYR A 201 10.15 -47.03 21.80
C TYR A 201 9.59 -48.30 21.15
N PHE A 202 9.79 -48.47 19.85
CA PHE A 202 9.33 -49.65 19.11
C PHE A 202 10.39 -50.75 18.98
N HIS A 203 11.63 -50.52 19.43
CA HIS A 203 12.73 -51.48 19.33
C HIS A 203 12.38 -52.85 19.95
N ASP A 204 11.62 -52.86 21.06
CA ASP A 204 11.27 -54.08 21.78
C ASP A 204 9.89 -54.65 21.39
N LYS A 205 9.15 -53.97 20.51
CA LYS A 205 7.77 -54.34 20.12
C LYS A 205 7.67 -55.02 18.76
N GLU A 206 8.74 -54.96 17.96
CA GLU A 206 8.80 -55.63 16.65
C GLU A 206 9.09 -57.14 16.75
N SER A 207 9.47 -57.66 17.93
CA SER A 207 9.90 -59.06 18.11
C SER A 207 8.78 -60.03 18.50
N THR A 208 7.56 -59.57 18.78
CA THR A 208 6.47 -60.42 19.29
C THR A 208 5.37 -60.80 18.28
N GLU A 209 5.44 -60.37 17.02
CA GLU A 209 4.36 -60.61 16.03
C GLU A 209 4.71 -61.56 14.87
N THR A 210 5.73 -62.42 14.98
CA THR A 210 6.05 -63.42 13.91
C THR A 210 6.04 -64.88 14.35
N THR A 211 5.51 -65.22 15.54
CA THR A 211 5.35 -66.64 15.93
C THR A 211 3.94 -66.93 16.41
N MET A 212 3.03 -67.26 15.48
CA MET A 212 1.93 -68.21 15.70
C MET A 212 1.09 -68.33 14.42
N ASP A 213 1.40 -69.31 13.54
CA ASP A 213 0.40 -70.21 12.94
C ASP A 213 1.08 -71.29 12.05
N TYR A 214 1.68 -72.29 12.67
CA TYR A 214 1.92 -73.61 12.06
C TYR A 214 1.94 -74.62 13.20
N ASN A 215 0.82 -75.33 13.40
CA ASN A 215 0.73 -76.72 13.90
C ASN A 215 -0.62 -76.95 14.57
N ASN A 216 -1.66 -77.23 13.76
CA ASN A 216 -2.76 -78.08 14.24
C ASN A 216 -3.56 -78.69 13.08
N ARG A 217 -2.93 -79.64 12.36
CA ARG A 217 -3.64 -80.70 11.65
C ARG A 217 -2.76 -81.93 11.59
N GLU A 218 -2.84 -82.77 12.63
CA GLU A 218 -2.81 -84.22 12.45
C GLU A 218 -3.21 -84.97 13.72
N LYS A 219 -4.01 -86.03 13.51
CA LYS A 219 -4.40 -87.11 14.44
C LYS A 219 -5.67 -86.90 15.28
N LYS A 220 -6.79 -87.41 14.74
CA LYS A 220 -7.74 -88.21 15.54
C LYS A 220 -7.90 -89.59 14.89
N HIS A 221 -7.55 -90.61 15.67
CA HIS A 221 -8.10 -91.96 15.57
C HIS A 221 -9.59 -91.96 15.90
#